data_AF-A0A9D1CHQ2-F1
#
_entry.id   AF-A0A9D1CHQ2-F1
#
_cell.length_a   1.000
_cell.length_b   1.000
_cell.length_c   1.000
_cell.angle_alpha   90.00
_cell.angle_beta   90.00
_cell.angle_gamma   90.00
#
_symmetry.space_group_name_H-M   'P 1'
#
loop_
_entity.id
_entity.type
_entity.pdbx_description
1 polymer ?
#
loop_
_entity_poly.entity_id
_entity_poly.type
_entity_poly.pdbx_seq_one_letter_code
_entity_poly.pdbx_strand_id
1 'polypeptide(L)'
;MASFRKHWKTAVVLLVVGVVLFIIRQLYRGVWGLVFLSDLLFTVAMVYLIWGLIHTIGNMDMFASLIWGTKCLVRLIRGKQDSSQRMRDGYLEYVRSRRRHTDVPMLMVLAAGFFILSLLASLPVL
;
A
#
# COMPACT_ATOMS: atom_id res chain seq x y z
N MET A 1 -3.46 -20.47 -4.11
CA MET A 1 -2.76 -20.15 -5.38
C MET A 1 -3.53 -19.24 -6.34
N ALA A 2 -4.87 -19.30 -6.46
CA ALA A 2 -5.63 -18.47 -7.40
C ALA A 2 -5.51 -16.94 -7.21
N SER A 3 -5.29 -16.45 -5.98
CA SER A 3 -5.13 -15.00 -5.69
C SER A 3 -3.80 -14.41 -6.20
N PHE A 4 -2.72 -15.21 -6.23
CA PHE A 4 -1.39 -14.75 -6.64
C PHE A 4 -1.34 -14.38 -8.13
N ARG A 5 -1.96 -15.19 -8.99
CA ARG A 5 -2.00 -14.95 -10.44
C ARG A 5 -2.77 -13.66 -10.78
N LYS A 6 -3.75 -13.28 -9.96
CA LYS A 6 -4.58 -12.09 -10.15
C LYS A 6 -3.85 -10.78 -9.84
N HIS A 7 -2.94 -10.79 -8.87
CA HIS A 7 -2.23 -9.59 -8.39
C HIS A 7 -0.75 -9.53 -8.78
N TRP A 8 -0.26 -10.52 -9.55
CA TRP A 8 1.11 -10.58 -10.06
C TRP A 8 1.53 -9.33 -10.83
N LYS A 9 0.64 -8.75 -11.65
CA LYS A 9 0.93 -7.52 -12.40
C LYS A 9 1.28 -6.36 -11.46
N THR A 10 0.51 -6.18 -10.38
CA THR A 10 0.78 -5.15 -9.37
C THR A 10 2.12 -5.37 -8.69
N ALA A 11 2.44 -6.62 -8.34
CA ALA A 11 3.74 -6.94 -7.76
C ALA A 11 4.89 -6.60 -8.72
N VAL A 12 4.80 -6.98 -10.01
CA VAL A 12 5.83 -6.66 -11.01
C VAL A 12 6.01 -5.15 -11.14
N VAL A 13 4.92 -4.38 -11.19
CA VAL A 13 4.99 -2.91 -11.26
C VAL A 13 5.71 -2.34 -10.03
N LEU A 14 5.36 -2.80 -8.83
CA LEU A 14 6.01 -2.34 -7.58
C LEU A 14 7.50 -2.73 -7.52
N LEU A 15 7.86 -3.90 -8.04
CA LEU A 15 9.25 -4.30 -8.17
C LEU A 15 10.03 -3.36 -9.09
N VAL A 16 9.48 -3.05 -10.27
CA VAL A 16 10.08 -2.09 -11.20
C VAL A 16 10.22 -0.71 -10.56
N VAL A 17 9.19 -0.23 -9.87
CA VAL A 17 9.24 1.05 -9.13
C VAL A 17 10.35 1.04 -8.08
N GLY A 18 10.48 -0.04 -7.30
CA GLY A 18 11.55 -0.18 -6.30
C GLY A 18 12.95 -0.15 -6.92
N VAL A 19 13.15 -0.84 -8.06
CA VAL A 19 14.42 -0.82 -8.80
C VAL A 19 14.72 0.57 -9.34
N VAL A 20 13.75 1.26 -9.93
CA VAL A 20 13.92 2.61 -10.46
C VAL A 20 14.28 3.61 -9.34
N LEU A 21 13.56 3.57 -8.21
CA LEU A 21 13.85 4.42 -7.06
C LEU A 21 15.26 4.16 -6.51
N PHE A 22 15.68 2.91 -6.49
CA PHE A 22 17.03 2.55 -6.09
C PHE A 22 18.09 3.10 -7.06
N ILE A 23 17.90 2.96 -8.38
CA ILE A 23 18.82 3.53 -9.39
C ILE A 23 18.93 5.04 -9.22
N ILE A 24 17.80 5.74 -9.08
CA ILE A 24 17.78 7.19 -8.82
C ILE A 24 18.59 7.51 -7.56
N ARG A 25 18.32 6.81 -6.45
CA ARG A 25 19.05 7.00 -5.18
C ARG A 25 20.56 6.80 -5.34
N GLN A 26 20.99 5.83 -6.14
CA GLN A 26 22.41 5.56 -6.37
C GLN A 26 23.08 6.55 -7.31
N LEU A 27 22.38 7.06 -8.31
CA LEU A 27 22.86 8.18 -9.13
C LEU A 27 23.12 9.42 -8.26
N TYR A 28 22.27 9.70 -7.28
CA TYR A 28 22.47 10.82 -6.34
C TYR A 28 23.61 10.60 -5.34
N ARG A 29 23.83 9.35 -4.89
CA ARG A 29 24.85 9.05 -3.86
C ARG A 29 26.25 8.85 -4.43
N GLY A 30 26.39 8.46 -5.70
CA GLY A 30 27.71 8.25 -6.34
C GLY A 30 28.54 7.08 -5.77
N VAL A 31 27.99 6.29 -4.83
CA VAL A 31 28.69 5.19 -4.17
C VAL A 31 28.21 3.85 -4.72
N TRP A 32 29.05 3.18 -5.51
CA TRP A 32 28.81 1.82 -6.01
C TRP A 32 29.72 0.85 -5.23
N GLY A 33 29.22 0.28 -4.14
CA GLY A 33 29.99 -0.61 -3.24
C GLY A 33 29.27 -1.92 -2.91
N LEU A 34 29.93 -2.79 -2.13
CA LEU A 34 29.47 -4.14 -1.74
C LEU A 34 28.06 -4.20 -1.13
N VAL A 35 27.57 -3.10 -0.53
CA VAL A 35 26.23 -3.02 0.09
C VAL A 35 25.10 -2.80 -0.94
N PHE A 36 25.43 -2.68 -2.22
CA PHE A 36 24.50 -2.40 -3.32
C PHE A 36 23.31 -3.36 -3.38
N LEU A 37 23.54 -4.66 -3.18
CA LEU A 37 22.48 -5.67 -3.25
C LEU A 37 21.52 -5.56 -2.06
N SER A 38 22.05 -5.34 -0.85
CA SER A 38 21.23 -5.11 0.35
C SER A 38 20.36 -3.86 0.19
N ASP A 39 20.95 -2.75 -0.26
CA ASP A 39 20.23 -1.48 -0.42
C ASP A 39 19.13 -1.56 -1.49
N LEU A 40 19.36 -2.33 -2.57
CA LEU A 40 18.35 -2.61 -3.59
C LEU A 40 17.17 -3.38 -2.99
N LEU A 41 17.46 -4.51 -2.33
CA LEU A 41 16.46 -5.37 -1.72
C LEU A 41 15.65 -4.61 -0.66
N PHE A 42 16.32 -3.79 0.15
CA PHE A 42 15.68 -2.93 1.13
C PHE A 42 14.74 -1.92 0.47
N THR A 43 15.18 -1.25 -0.59
CA THR A 43 14.37 -0.24 -1.29
C THR A 43 13.12 -0.88 -1.89
N VAL A 44 13.27 -2.05 -2.52
CA VAL A 44 12.13 -2.83 -3.02
C VAL A 44 11.20 -3.24 -1.87
N ALA A 45 11.74 -3.75 -0.75
CA ALA A 45 10.95 -4.12 0.43
C ALA A 45 10.10 -2.95 0.94
N MET A 46 10.69 -1.75 1.04
CA MET A 46 9.99 -0.54 1.49
C MET A 46 8.84 -0.15 0.54
N VAL A 47 9.03 -0.26 -0.78
CA VAL A 47 7.95 0.02 -1.74
C VAL A 47 6.76 -0.92 -1.54
N TYR A 48 7.01 -2.22 -1.40
CA TYR A 48 5.96 -3.20 -1.11
C TYR A 48 5.28 -2.95 0.23
N LEU A 49 6.05 -2.60 1.26
CA LEU A 49 5.55 -2.32 2.60
C LEU A 49 4.65 -1.08 2.61
N ILE A 50 5.10 0.03 2.03
CA ILE A 50 4.33 1.28 1.94
C ILE A 50 3.03 1.03 1.17
N TRP A 51 3.12 0.39 0.00
CA TRP A 51 1.93 0.11 -0.81
C TRP A 51 0.93 -0.81 -0.09
N GLY A 52 1.44 -1.87 0.54
CA GLY A 52 0.61 -2.76 1.33
C GLY A 52 -0.03 -2.06 2.52
N LEU A 53 0.68 -1.17 3.23
CA LEU A 53 0.13 -0.39 4.34
C LEU A 53 -0.98 0.55 3.89
N ILE A 54 -0.82 1.24 2.75
CA ILE A 54 -1.87 2.09 2.17
C ILE A 54 -3.13 1.26 1.91
N HIS A 55 -2.99 0.07 1.32
CA HIS A 55 -4.13 -0.83 1.08
C HIS A 55 -4.72 -1.40 2.37
N THR A 56 -3.91 -1.68 3.40
CA THR A 56 -4.40 -2.09 4.74
C THR A 56 -5.24 -0.98 5.37
N ILE A 57 -4.75 0.25 5.37
CA ILE A 57 -5.48 1.42 5.88
C ILE A 57 -6.79 1.62 5.10
N GLY A 58 -6.73 1.46 3.77
CA GLY A 58 -7.92 1.48 2.91
C GLY A 58 -8.94 0.40 3.26
N ASN A 59 -8.49 -0.81 3.58
CA ASN A 59 -9.32 -1.96 3.96
C ASN A 59 -9.92 -1.87 5.36
N MET A 60 -9.26 -1.15 6.27
CA MET A 60 -9.76 -0.91 7.63
C MET A 60 -10.88 0.14 7.67
N ASP A 61 -11.26 0.72 6.52
CA ASP A 61 -12.26 1.78 6.43
C ASP A 61 -11.96 2.98 7.35
N MET A 62 -10.67 3.18 7.68
CA MET A 62 -10.21 4.16 8.67
C MET A 62 -10.61 5.60 8.31
N PHE A 63 -10.75 5.88 7.02
CA PHE A 63 -11.23 7.17 6.48
C PHE A 63 -12.66 7.12 5.92
N ALA A 64 -13.38 6.00 6.04
CA ALA A 64 -14.72 5.88 5.50
C ALA A 64 -15.72 6.82 6.19
N SER A 65 -15.60 6.97 7.51
CA SER A 65 -16.37 7.93 8.29
C SER A 65 -16.08 9.37 7.86
N LEU A 66 -14.81 9.72 7.64
CA LEU A 66 -14.38 11.05 7.23
C LEU A 66 -14.91 11.41 5.84
N ILE A 67 -14.71 10.52 4.85
CA ILE A 67 -15.17 10.73 3.46
C ILE A 67 -16.69 10.82 3.41
N TRP A 68 -17.39 9.98 4.16
CA TRP A 68 -18.84 10.06 4.26
C TRP A 68 -19.30 11.35 4.93
N GLY A 69 -18.65 11.75 6.02
CA GLY A 69 -18.88 13.01 6.71
C GLY A 69 -18.74 14.22 5.77
N THR A 70 -17.69 14.27 4.95
CA THR A 70 -17.52 15.33 3.94
C THR A 70 -18.65 15.30 2.89
N LYS A 71 -19.08 14.13 2.42
CA LYS A 71 -20.23 14.02 1.50
C LYS A 71 -21.53 14.52 2.12
N CYS A 72 -21.75 14.24 3.40
CA CYS A 72 -22.88 14.76 4.16
C CYS A 72 -22.81 16.28 4.32
N LEU A 73 -21.62 16.82 4.63
CA LEU A 73 -21.39 18.25 4.73
C LEU A 73 -21.67 18.96 3.40
N VAL A 74 -21.21 18.42 2.27
CA VAL A 74 -21.49 18.97 0.93
C VAL A 74 -22.99 18.93 0.61
N ARG A 75 -23.71 17.87 1.00
CA ARG A 75 -25.17 17.79 0.85
C ARG A 75 -25.89 18.85 1.68
N LEU A 76 -25.44 19.07 2.91
CA LEU A 76 -25.98 20.09 3.80
C LEU A 76 -25.79 21.49 3.22
N ILE A 77 -24.59 21.81 2.72
CA ILE A 77 -24.30 23.09 2.05
C ILE A 77 -25.19 23.30 0.81
N ARG A 78 -25.56 22.21 0.12
CA ARG A 78 -26.47 22.24 -1.03
C ARG A 78 -27.97 22.25 -0.65
N GLY A 79 -28.30 22.44 0.64
CA GLY A 79 -29.68 22.52 1.13
C GLY A 79 -30.42 21.18 1.20
N LYS A 80 -29.74 20.04 1.04
CA LYS A 80 -30.34 18.71 1.20
C LYS A 80 -30.20 18.25 2.65
N GLN A 81 -31.26 18.41 3.43
CA GLN A 81 -31.37 17.83 4.77
C GLN A 81 -31.96 16.41 4.68
N ASP A 82 -31.13 15.41 4.98
CA ASP A 82 -31.57 14.02 5.16
C ASP A 82 -31.85 13.77 6.65
N SER A 83 -32.81 12.90 6.96
CA SER A 83 -33.03 12.45 8.34
C SER A 83 -31.84 11.63 8.85
N SER A 84 -31.62 11.64 10.17
CA SER A 84 -30.53 10.89 10.81
C SER A 84 -30.57 9.38 10.51
N GLN A 85 -31.78 8.80 10.43
CA GLN A 85 -31.97 7.40 10.03
C GLN A 85 -31.50 7.15 8.59
N ARG A 86 -31.89 8.00 7.63
CA ARG A 86 -31.48 7.89 6.23
C ARG A 86 -29.96 8.07 6.04
N MET A 87 -29.35 8.94 6.85
CA MET A 87 -27.89 9.13 6.85
C MET A 87 -27.15 7.89 7.39
N ARG A 88 -27.69 7.23 8.43
CA ARG A 88 -27.11 6.01 9.01
C ARG A 88 -27.18 4.85 8.02
N ASP A 89 -28.35 4.63 7.42
CA ASP A 89 -28.53 3.52 6.48
C ASP A 89 -27.68 3.73 5.22
N GLY A 90 -27.61 4.97 4.72
CA GLY A 90 -26.70 5.33 3.63
C GLY A 90 -25.20 5.14 3.97
N TYR A 91 -24.81 5.37 5.23
CA TYR A 91 -23.45 5.08 5.67
C TYR A 91 -23.16 3.57 5.69
N LEU A 92 -24.09 2.76 6.20
CA LEU A 92 -23.95 1.30 6.23
C LEU A 92 -23.87 0.71 4.82
N GLU A 93 -24.66 1.22 3.89
CA GLU A 93 -24.61 0.85 2.47
C GLU A 93 -23.29 1.29 1.81
N TYR A 94 -22.81 2.49 2.14
CA TYR A 94 -21.52 3.00 1.67
C TYR A 94 -20.33 2.14 2.13
N VAL A 95 -20.32 1.72 3.40
CA VAL A 95 -19.29 0.83 3.94
C VAL A 95 -19.39 -0.56 3.30
N ARG A 96 -20.61 -1.11 3.19
CA ARG A 96 -20.83 -2.46 2.64
C ARG A 96 -20.49 -2.56 1.14
N SER A 97 -20.64 -1.48 0.39
CA SER A 97 -20.34 -1.42 -1.05
C SER A 97 -18.86 -1.18 -1.37
N ARG A 98 -18.01 -0.88 -0.38
CA ARG A 98 -16.57 -0.69 -0.61
C ARG A 98 -15.88 -1.99 -1.03
N ARG A 99 -15.06 -1.88 -2.06
CA ARG A 99 -14.21 -2.98 -2.54
C ARG A 99 -13.00 -3.14 -1.61
N ARG A 100 -12.84 -4.33 -1.04
CA ARG A 100 -11.63 -4.67 -0.27
C ARG A 100 -10.48 -5.05 -1.20
N HIS A 101 -9.30 -4.53 -0.92
CA HIS A 101 -8.03 -4.84 -1.55
C HIS A 101 -7.53 -6.20 -1.03
N THR A 102 -7.68 -7.25 -1.83
CA THR A 102 -7.32 -8.63 -1.46
C THR A 102 -5.83 -8.97 -1.65
N ASP A 103 -5.05 -8.02 -2.17
CA ASP A 103 -3.62 -8.13 -2.46
C ASP A 103 -2.72 -7.88 -1.25
N VAL A 104 -3.23 -7.24 -0.20
CA VAL A 104 -2.49 -6.88 1.02
C VAL A 104 -1.62 -8.01 1.59
N PRO A 105 -2.12 -9.26 1.78
CA PRO A 105 -1.31 -10.32 2.39
C PRO A 105 -0.10 -10.68 1.54
N MET A 106 -0.27 -10.71 0.21
CA MET A 106 0.81 -11.00 -0.72
C MET A 106 1.88 -9.90 -0.68
N LEU A 107 1.47 -8.63 -0.67
CA LEU A 107 2.39 -7.50 -0.60
C LEU A 107 3.21 -7.50 0.69
N MET A 108 2.58 -7.83 1.83
CA MET A 108 3.24 -7.91 3.14
C MET A 108 4.25 -9.05 3.19
N VAL A 109 3.90 -10.22 2.65
CA VAL A 109 4.83 -11.36 2.56
C VAL A 109 6.03 -11.03 1.66
N LEU A 110 5.80 -10.38 0.51
CA LEU A 110 6.89 -9.95 -0.37
C LEU A 110 7.78 -8.90 0.30
N ALA A 111 7.19 -7.91 0.99
CA ALA A 111 7.93 -6.92 1.75
C ALA A 111 8.83 -7.58 2.81
N ALA A 112 8.27 -8.48 3.62
CA ALA A 112 9.02 -9.22 4.63
C ALA A 112 10.13 -10.08 4.02
N GLY A 113 9.83 -10.78 2.92
CA GLY A 113 10.81 -11.60 2.21
C GLY A 113 12.00 -10.79 1.69
N PHE A 114 11.74 -9.69 0.99
CA PHE A 114 12.81 -8.80 0.50
C PHE A 114 13.60 -8.15 1.64
N PHE A 115 12.93 -7.80 2.74
CA PHE A 115 13.59 -7.23 3.92
C PHE A 115 14.54 -8.23 4.58
N ILE A 116 14.12 -9.48 4.77
CA ILE A 116 14.98 -10.54 5.31
C ILE A 116 16.16 -10.81 4.37
N LEU A 117 15.92 -10.88 3.06
CA LEU A 117 17.00 -11.04 2.08
C LEU A 117 17.98 -9.86 2.10
N SER A 118 17.51 -8.63 2.31
CA SER A 118 18.38 -7.47 2.50
C SER A 118 19.26 -7.64 3.74
N LEU A 119 18.68 -8.04 4.88
CA LEU A 119 19.45 -8.28 6.11
C LEU A 119 20.51 -9.37 5.90
N LEU A 120 20.14 -10.49 5.28
CA LEU A 120 21.07 -11.58 4.97
C LEU A 120 22.19 -11.13 4.04
N ALA A 121 21.87 -10.32 3.02
CA ALA A 121 22.86 -9.77 2.10
C ALA A 121 23.77 -8.71 2.75
N SER A 122 23.39 -8.17 3.92
CA SER A 122 24.19 -7.21 4.67
C SER A 122 25.10 -7.84 5.73
N LEU A 123 24.94 -9.14 6.02
CA LEU A 123 25.79 -9.83 6.97
C LEU A 123 27.20 -10.01 6.39
N PRO A 124 28.27 -9.73 7.15
CA PRO A 124 29.62 -10.08 6.74
C PRO A 124 29.71 -11.61 6.64
N VAL A 125 30.06 -12.11 5.46
CA VAL A 125 30.46 -13.51 5.29
C VAL A 125 31.71 -13.69 6.15
N LEU A 126 31.57 -14.48 7.21
CA LEU A 126 32.66 -14.85 8.14
C LEU A 126 33.61 -15.85 7.46
#